data_AF-A0A959P1Z8-F1
#
_entry.id   AF-A0A959P1Z8-F1
#
_cell.length_a   1.000
_cell.length_b   1.000
_cell.length_c   1.000
_cell.angle_alpha   90.00
_cell.angle_beta   90.00
_cell.angle_gamma   90.00
#
_symmetry.space_group_name_H-M   'P 1'
#
loop_
_entity.id
_entity.type
_entity.pdbx_description
1 polymer ?
#
loop_
_entity_poly.entity_id
_entity_poly.type
_entity_poly.pdbx_seq_one_letter_code
_entity_poly.pdbx_strand_id
1 'polypeptide(L)'
;ENGTLFLDEIGDLSIESQVKLLRLLQDGKYYPLGSDVAKLSDARVIVATHKNLDKMKDDDSFRKDLYYRLKAHHVHIPPLKERKEDIPILISHFLNTASEELNKKRPASPKELYTILSNYSFPGNVRELEGIIFDAVSRHTSGVLSIENIRKKTIGTEDEIKNNSSQSEIPDNFSESIIFTSQFPTFKTAEILMIKEALKRSENNQTIAAQLLGITRRALNNRIQRLKDKEPNIFE
;
A
#
# COMPACT_ATOMS: atom_id res chain seq x y z
N GLU A 1 -23.60 3.51 31.83
CA GLU A 1 -24.98 3.65 31.33
C GLU A 1 -25.09 4.91 30.48
N ASN A 2 -25.96 4.95 29.48
CA ASN A 2 -26.17 6.04 28.51
C ASN A 2 -24.90 6.59 27.82
N GLY A 3 -23.90 5.74 27.61
CA GLY A 3 -22.63 6.08 26.97
C GLY A 3 -22.48 5.47 25.58
N THR A 4 -21.33 5.71 24.96
CA THR A 4 -20.90 5.00 23.74
C THR A 4 -19.69 4.13 24.05
N LEU A 5 -19.75 2.85 23.65
CA LEU A 5 -18.64 1.90 23.72
C LEU A 5 -18.06 1.75 22.31
N PHE A 6 -16.83 2.21 22.11
CA PHE A 6 -16.08 1.97 20.88
C PHE A 6 -15.15 0.78 21.06
N LEU A 7 -15.27 -0.23 20.20
CA LEU A 7 -14.41 -1.42 20.19
C LEU A 7 -13.65 -1.46 18.85
N ASP A 8 -12.33 -1.33 18.92
CA ASP A 8 -11.48 -1.50 17.74
C ASP A 8 -11.06 -2.97 17.56
N GLU A 9 -10.64 -3.32 16.35
CA GLU A 9 -10.09 -4.63 16.00
C GLU A 9 -11.00 -5.83 16.38
N ILE A 10 -12.32 -5.70 16.16
CA ILE A 10 -13.29 -6.73 16.55
C ILE A 10 -13.04 -8.09 15.88
N GLY A 11 -12.36 -8.10 14.73
CA GLY A 11 -11.95 -9.31 14.02
C GLY A 11 -10.83 -10.11 14.70
N ASP A 12 -10.22 -9.59 15.76
CA ASP A 12 -9.21 -10.29 16.56
C ASP A 12 -9.78 -10.95 17.82
N LEU A 13 -11.09 -10.80 18.07
CA LEU A 13 -11.73 -11.42 19.22
C LEU A 13 -11.68 -12.95 19.16
N SER A 14 -11.28 -13.56 20.28
CA SER A 14 -11.44 -15.00 20.51
C SER A 14 -12.91 -15.41 20.48
N ILE A 15 -13.20 -16.67 20.15
CA ILE A 15 -14.58 -17.19 20.12
C ILE A 15 -15.30 -17.00 21.45
N GLU A 16 -14.61 -17.18 22.58
CA GLU A 16 -15.19 -16.93 23.91
C GLU A 16 -15.57 -15.46 24.11
N SER A 17 -14.73 -14.54 23.65
CA SER A 17 -15.01 -13.10 23.71
C SER A 17 -16.17 -12.71 22.80
N GLN A 18 -16.29 -13.34 21.62
CA GLN A 18 -17.43 -13.17 20.73
C GLN A 18 -18.76 -13.57 21.41
N VAL A 19 -18.77 -14.67 22.17
CA VAL A 19 -19.95 -15.09 22.96
C VAL A 19 -20.31 -14.07 24.03
N LYS A 20 -19.32 -13.56 24.76
CA LYS A 20 -19.54 -12.54 25.81
C LYS A 20 -20.09 -11.24 25.21
N LEU A 21 -19.53 -10.80 24.08
CA LEU A 21 -20.00 -9.62 23.37
C LEU A 21 -21.41 -9.80 22.83
N LEU A 22 -21.73 -10.98 22.28
CA LEU A 22 -23.08 -11.28 21.81
C LEU A 22 -24.11 -11.16 22.94
N ARG A 23 -23.82 -11.70 24.13
CA ARG A 23 -24.70 -11.58 25.31
C ARG A 23 -24.91 -10.12 25.73
N LEU A 24 -23.84 -9.33 25.72
CA LEU A 24 -23.93 -7.89 25.98
C LEU A 24 -24.84 -7.19 24.96
N LEU A 25 -24.70 -7.50 23.67
CA LEU A 25 -25.48 -6.89 22.58
C LEU A 25 -26.94 -7.38 22.50
N GLN A 26 -27.23 -8.58 23.00
CA GLN A 26 -28.57 -9.17 22.99
C GLN A 26 -29.37 -8.78 24.24
N ASP A 27 -28.80 -9.04 25.42
CA ASP A 27 -29.51 -8.95 26.70
C ASP A 27 -29.22 -7.65 27.45
N GLY A 28 -28.25 -6.86 26.98
CA GLY A 28 -27.72 -5.72 27.73
C GLY A 28 -27.01 -6.14 29.02
N LYS A 29 -26.66 -7.41 29.18
CA LYS A 29 -26.08 -7.97 30.42
C LYS A 29 -24.63 -8.36 30.26
N TYR A 30 -23.83 -8.11 31.29
CA TYR A 30 -22.46 -8.60 31.38
C TYR A 30 -22.11 -9.02 32.80
N TYR A 31 -21.07 -9.84 32.93
CA TYR A 31 -20.56 -10.33 34.21
C TYR A 31 -19.17 -9.73 34.45
N PRO A 32 -18.98 -8.95 35.54
CA PRO A 32 -17.65 -8.51 35.95
C PRO A 32 -16.75 -9.71 36.25
N LEU A 33 -15.44 -9.57 36.01
CA LEU A 33 -14.48 -10.60 36.38
C LEU A 33 -14.56 -10.89 37.89
N GLY A 34 -14.70 -12.16 38.26
CA GLY A 34 -14.82 -12.60 39.66
C GLY A 34 -16.20 -12.40 40.28
N SER A 35 -17.23 -12.06 39.49
CA SER A 35 -18.60 -11.90 39.99
C SER A 35 -19.59 -12.70 39.15
N ASP A 36 -20.43 -13.49 39.83
CA ASP A 36 -21.59 -14.17 39.21
C ASP A 36 -22.83 -13.27 39.16
N VAL A 37 -22.71 -12.00 39.56
CA VAL A 37 -23.81 -11.04 39.52
C VAL A 37 -23.76 -10.27 38.20
N ALA A 38 -24.78 -10.48 37.37
CA ALA A 38 -24.93 -9.76 36.12
C ALA A 38 -25.17 -8.25 36.38
N LYS A 39 -24.54 -7.42 35.57
CA LYS A 39 -24.79 -5.97 35.48
C LYS A 39 -25.41 -5.64 34.14
N LEU A 40 -26.17 -4.55 34.10
CA LEU A 40 -26.80 -4.05 32.88
C LEU A 40 -25.96 -2.96 32.22
N SER A 41 -26.05 -2.89 30.90
CA SER A 41 -25.48 -1.84 30.06
C SER A 41 -26.44 -1.56 28.91
N ASP A 42 -26.72 -0.28 28.73
CA ASP A 42 -27.53 0.31 27.67
C ASP A 42 -26.66 1.13 26.69
N ALA A 43 -25.33 0.93 26.73
CA ALA A 43 -24.40 1.71 25.93
C ALA A 43 -24.61 1.47 24.42
N ARG A 44 -24.51 2.56 23.64
CA ARG A 44 -24.41 2.47 22.18
C ARG A 44 -23.07 1.84 21.80
N VAL A 45 -23.09 0.73 21.07
CA VAL A 45 -21.84 0.07 20.64
C VAL A 45 -21.48 0.49 19.22
N ILE A 46 -20.24 0.92 19.02
CA ILE A 46 -19.60 1.17 17.72
C ILE A 46 -18.40 0.23 17.62
N VAL A 47 -18.28 -0.49 16.52
CA VAL A 47 -17.17 -1.41 16.29
C VAL A 47 -16.38 -1.03 15.05
N ALA A 48 -15.08 -1.29 15.08
CA ALA A 48 -14.18 -1.15 13.93
C ALA A 48 -13.34 -2.43 13.76
N THR A 49 -12.88 -2.67 12.54
CA THR A 49 -11.99 -3.78 12.20
C THR A 49 -11.32 -3.54 10.86
N HIS A 50 -10.08 -4.02 10.72
CA HIS A 50 -9.35 -4.07 9.46
C HIS A 50 -9.59 -5.40 8.71
N LYS A 51 -10.20 -6.40 9.36
CA LYS A 51 -10.46 -7.72 8.77
C LYS A 51 -11.80 -7.78 8.05
N ASN A 52 -11.86 -8.62 7.02
CA ASN A 52 -13.10 -8.88 6.29
C ASN A 52 -13.98 -9.86 7.07
N LEU A 53 -14.93 -9.33 7.85
CA LEU A 53 -15.84 -10.16 8.66
C LEU A 53 -16.77 -11.04 7.81
N ASP A 54 -17.08 -10.65 6.56
CA ASP A 54 -17.87 -11.49 5.66
C ASP A 54 -17.16 -12.82 5.37
N LYS A 55 -15.86 -12.76 5.03
CA LYS A 55 -15.03 -13.96 4.83
C LYS A 55 -14.88 -14.75 6.13
N MET A 56 -14.60 -14.08 7.25
CA MET A 56 -14.41 -14.76 8.54
C MET A 56 -15.68 -15.49 9.02
N LYS A 57 -16.86 -14.95 8.69
CA LYS A 57 -18.16 -15.57 8.92
C LYS A 57 -18.38 -16.81 8.05
N ASP A 58 -17.87 -16.81 6.81
CA ASP A 58 -17.95 -17.96 5.90
C ASP A 58 -16.95 -19.07 6.31
N ASP A 59 -15.77 -18.71 6.83
CA ASP A 59 -14.74 -19.64 7.31
C ASP A 59 -14.94 -20.07 8.78
N ASP A 60 -16.10 -19.78 9.38
CA ASP A 60 -16.49 -20.06 10.78
C ASP A 60 -15.51 -19.54 11.87
N SER A 61 -14.58 -18.65 11.52
CA SER A 61 -13.65 -17.98 12.45
C SER A 61 -14.30 -16.78 13.17
N PHE A 62 -15.42 -16.29 12.65
CA PHE A 62 -16.26 -15.28 13.28
C PHE A 62 -17.71 -15.76 13.32
N ARG A 63 -18.34 -15.70 14.50
CA ARG A 63 -19.69 -16.26 14.66
C ARG A 63 -20.73 -15.50 13.82
N LYS A 64 -21.58 -16.27 13.14
CA LYS A 64 -22.64 -15.75 12.25
C LYS A 64 -23.65 -14.87 13.02
N ASP A 65 -24.03 -15.28 14.22
CA ASP A 65 -24.97 -14.55 15.07
C ASP A 65 -24.44 -13.17 15.49
N LEU A 66 -23.18 -13.09 15.91
CA LEU A 66 -22.51 -11.83 16.23
C LEU A 66 -22.36 -10.94 14.99
N TYR A 67 -21.95 -11.52 13.86
CA TYR A 67 -21.83 -10.78 12.60
C TYR A 67 -23.12 -10.06 12.23
N TYR A 68 -24.26 -10.75 12.23
CA TYR A 68 -25.54 -10.14 11.87
C TYR A 68 -26.02 -9.12 12.91
N ARG A 69 -25.64 -9.28 14.19
CA ARG A 69 -25.93 -8.29 15.23
C ARG A 69 -25.12 -7.00 15.06
N LEU A 70 -23.87 -7.11 14.61
CA LEU A 70 -22.98 -5.97 14.38
C LEU A 70 -23.26 -5.25 13.05
N LYS A 71 -23.61 -6.00 11.98
CA LYS A 71 -23.81 -5.45 10.62
C LYS A 71 -25.18 -4.79 10.42
N ALA A 72 -25.62 -3.98 11.38
CA ALA A 72 -26.84 -3.17 11.25
C ALA A 72 -26.59 -1.92 10.38
N HIS A 73 -25.52 -1.18 10.67
CA HIS A 73 -25.09 -0.01 9.89
C HIS A 73 -23.59 -0.07 9.64
N HIS A 74 -23.20 -0.33 8.40
CA HIS A 74 -21.81 -0.47 7.99
C HIS A 74 -21.31 0.80 7.30
N VAL A 75 -20.18 1.33 7.78
CA VAL A 75 -19.45 2.44 7.15
C VAL A 75 -18.13 1.91 6.65
N HIS A 76 -17.92 1.93 5.34
CA HIS A 76 -16.65 1.55 4.74
C HIS A 76 -15.70 2.76 4.70
N ILE A 77 -14.51 2.62 5.28
CA ILE A 77 -13.47 3.64 5.22
C ILE A 77 -12.47 3.24 4.13
N PRO A 78 -12.43 3.94 2.98
CA PRO A 78 -11.52 3.58 1.91
C PRO A 78 -10.06 3.84 2.30
N PRO A 79 -9.11 3.01 1.82
CA PRO A 79 -7.70 3.26 1.99
C PRO A 79 -7.27 4.57 1.29
N LEU A 80 -6.19 5.20 1.76
CA LEU A 80 -5.73 6.50 1.23
C LEU A 80 -5.50 6.48 -0.29
N LYS A 81 -5.04 5.36 -0.85
CA LYS A 81 -4.84 5.19 -2.31
C LYS A 81 -6.11 5.40 -3.15
N GLU A 82 -7.29 5.22 -2.56
CA GLU A 82 -8.60 5.37 -3.19
C GLU A 82 -9.22 6.77 -2.97
N ARG A 83 -8.56 7.64 -2.20
CA ARG A 83 -8.98 9.02 -1.90
C ARG A 83 -7.79 9.97 -2.01
N LYS A 84 -7.20 10.03 -3.20
CA LYS A 84 -5.96 10.78 -3.46
C LYS A 84 -6.16 12.29 -3.32
N GLU A 85 -7.39 12.77 -3.47
CA GLU A 85 -7.79 14.17 -3.31
C GLU A 85 -7.57 14.67 -1.88
N ASP A 86 -7.58 13.77 -0.88
CA ASP A 86 -7.36 14.12 0.53
C ASP A 86 -5.87 14.33 0.84
N ILE A 87 -4.95 13.78 0.04
CA ILE A 87 -3.50 13.77 0.30
C ILE A 87 -2.95 15.20 0.50
N PRO A 88 -3.25 16.21 -0.33
CA PRO A 88 -2.73 17.57 -0.14
C PRO A 88 -3.19 18.21 1.18
N ILE A 89 -4.42 17.94 1.59
CA ILE A 89 -5.01 18.47 2.84
C ILE A 89 -4.33 17.78 4.03
N LEU A 90 -4.19 16.46 3.98
CA LEU A 90 -3.51 15.66 5.01
C LEU A 90 -2.04 16.07 5.16
N ILE A 91 -1.30 16.25 4.06
CA ILE A 91 0.09 16.75 4.10
C ILE A 91 0.15 18.10 4.83
N SER A 92 -0.76 19.01 4.48
CA SER A 92 -0.79 20.35 5.08
C SER A 92 -1.09 20.28 6.59
N HIS A 93 -2.02 19.40 6.99
CA HIS A 93 -2.34 19.14 8.38
C HIS A 93 -1.13 18.58 9.14
N PHE A 94 -0.54 17.48 8.67
CA PHE A 94 0.60 16.85 9.35
C PHE A 94 1.85 17.72 9.38
N LEU A 95 2.08 18.57 8.37
CA LEU A 95 3.16 19.55 8.41
C LEU A 95 2.97 20.56 9.54
N ASN A 96 1.74 21.02 9.79
CA ASN A 96 1.45 21.91 10.92
C ASN A 96 1.66 21.17 12.24
N THR A 97 1.00 20.02 12.41
CA THR A 97 1.06 19.22 13.63
C THR A 97 2.51 18.86 13.98
N ALA A 98 3.28 18.34 13.03
CA ALA A 98 4.68 17.97 13.26
C ALA A 98 5.57 19.19 13.58
N SER A 99 5.29 20.35 12.99
CA SER A 99 6.06 21.57 13.28
C SER A 99 5.79 22.08 14.68
N GLU A 100 4.53 22.05 15.12
CA GLU A 100 4.13 22.43 16.48
C GLU A 100 4.71 21.46 17.52
N GLU A 101 4.54 20.15 17.34
CA GLU A 101 5.03 19.14 18.29
C GLU A 101 6.57 19.12 18.39
N LEU A 102 7.29 19.31 17.28
CA LEU A 102 8.75 19.33 17.27
C LEU A 102 9.34 20.70 17.59
N ASN A 103 8.52 21.71 17.90
CA ASN A 103 8.94 23.10 18.12
C ASN A 103 9.81 23.66 16.98
N LYS A 104 9.43 23.37 15.73
CA LYS A 104 10.12 23.81 14.52
C LYS A 104 9.27 24.79 13.72
N LYS A 105 9.95 25.63 12.92
CA LYS A 105 9.25 26.43 11.92
C LYS A 105 8.67 25.52 10.84
N ARG A 106 7.43 25.80 10.45
CA ARG A 106 6.77 25.09 9.36
C ARG A 106 7.59 25.22 8.06
N PRO A 107 8.03 24.11 7.45
CA PRO A 107 8.74 24.15 6.18
C PRO A 107 7.78 24.47 5.03
N ALA A 108 8.31 25.09 3.97
CA ALA A 108 7.59 25.22 2.72
C ALA A 108 7.55 23.84 2.01
N SER A 109 6.37 23.42 1.56
CA SER A 109 6.20 22.18 0.79
C SER A 109 6.48 22.43 -0.70
N PRO A 110 7.44 21.72 -1.32
CA PRO A 110 7.66 21.82 -2.77
C PRO A 110 6.50 21.16 -3.51
N LYS A 111 6.14 21.68 -4.70
CA LYS A 111 5.04 21.14 -5.52
C LYS A 111 5.23 19.65 -5.85
N GLU A 112 6.48 19.24 -6.03
CA GLU A 112 6.88 17.86 -6.34
C GLU A 112 6.51 16.87 -5.23
N LEU A 113 6.44 17.32 -3.97
CA LEU A 113 6.05 16.48 -2.83
C LEU A 113 4.66 15.88 -3.05
N TYR A 114 3.71 16.72 -3.47
CA TYR A 114 2.34 16.31 -3.72
C TYR A 114 2.28 15.27 -4.85
N THR A 115 3.01 15.51 -5.95
CA THR A 115 3.06 14.55 -7.07
C THR A 115 3.63 13.21 -6.66
N ILE A 116 4.72 13.20 -5.88
CA ILE A 116 5.38 11.96 -5.42
C ILE A 116 4.43 11.19 -4.51
N LEU A 117 3.86 11.86 -3.51
CA LEU A 117 2.99 11.23 -2.52
C LEU A 117 1.66 10.77 -3.14
N SER A 118 1.07 11.52 -4.07
CA SER A 118 -0.17 11.10 -4.77
C SER A 118 -0.01 9.86 -5.66
N ASN A 119 1.23 9.53 -6.04
CA ASN A 119 1.55 8.32 -6.81
C ASN A 119 1.99 7.14 -5.94
N TYR A 120 2.17 7.35 -4.64
CA TYR A 120 2.52 6.28 -3.71
C TYR A 120 1.29 5.52 -3.23
N SER A 121 1.44 4.21 -2.97
CA SER A 121 0.33 3.31 -2.64
C SER A 121 -0.09 3.36 -1.17
N PHE A 122 0.76 3.88 -0.28
CA PHE A 122 0.55 3.95 1.17
C PHE A 122 0.06 2.62 1.78
N PRO A 123 0.87 1.56 1.81
CA PRO A 123 0.51 0.31 2.50
C PRO A 123 0.11 0.54 3.96
N GLY A 124 0.72 1.49 4.66
CA GLY A 124 0.34 1.91 6.02
C GLY A 124 -0.70 3.04 6.09
N ASN A 125 -1.32 3.39 4.96
CA ASN A 125 -2.43 4.34 4.85
C ASN A 125 -2.07 5.72 5.46
N VAL A 126 -3.04 6.39 6.09
CA VAL A 126 -2.85 7.72 6.71
C VAL A 126 -1.72 7.75 7.74
N ARG A 127 -1.54 6.68 8.53
CA ARG A 127 -0.45 6.59 9.54
C ARG A 127 0.94 6.62 8.91
N GLU A 128 1.09 5.98 7.76
CA GLU A 128 2.35 6.03 7.03
C GLU A 128 2.63 7.41 6.44
N LEU A 129 1.60 8.06 5.87
CA LEU A 129 1.73 9.44 5.40
C LEU A 129 2.16 10.37 6.53
N GLU A 130 1.51 10.28 7.68
CA GLU A 130 1.87 11.01 8.90
C GLU A 130 3.34 10.77 9.27
N GLY A 131 3.75 9.50 9.40
CA GLY A 131 5.13 9.15 9.75
C GLY A 131 6.18 9.67 8.75
N ILE A 132 5.88 9.65 7.45
CA ILE A 132 6.76 10.21 6.41
C ILE A 132 6.93 11.71 6.61
N ILE A 133 5.84 12.44 6.89
CA ILE A 133 5.88 13.89 7.08
C ILE A 133 6.60 14.25 8.38
N PHE A 134 6.31 13.54 9.49
CA PHE A 134 7.00 13.74 10.77
C PHE A 134 8.51 13.51 10.66
N ASP A 135 8.95 12.42 10.00
CA ASP A 135 10.37 12.17 9.76
C ASP A 135 11.01 13.27 8.91
N ALA A 136 10.31 13.76 7.88
CA ALA A 136 10.82 14.84 7.05
C ALA A 136 10.99 16.16 7.82
N VAL A 137 10.02 16.55 8.67
CA VAL A 137 10.10 17.75 9.52
C VAL A 137 11.18 17.59 10.61
N SER A 138 11.31 16.40 11.19
CA SER A 138 12.36 16.05 12.15
C SER A 138 13.78 16.28 11.60
N ARG A 139 14.02 15.96 10.32
CA ARG A 139 15.31 16.18 9.65
C ARG A 139 15.48 17.57 9.04
N HIS A 140 14.38 18.30 8.88
CA HIS A 140 14.39 19.62 8.30
C HIS A 140 15.10 20.64 9.21
N THR A 141 15.95 21.48 8.61
CA THR A 141 16.67 22.56 9.30
C THR A 141 16.06 23.92 9.01
N SER A 142 15.90 24.30 7.73
CA SER A 142 15.26 25.56 7.32
C SER A 142 14.83 25.58 5.85
N GLY A 143 13.83 26.40 5.52
CA GLY A 143 13.40 26.68 4.15
C GLY A 143 12.42 25.65 3.58
N VAL A 144 12.80 25.03 2.46
CA VAL A 144 11.96 24.06 1.72
C VAL A 144 12.21 22.64 2.23
N LEU A 145 11.14 21.86 2.37
CA LEU A 145 11.25 20.46 2.79
C LEU A 145 12.03 19.64 1.74
N SER A 146 13.09 18.93 2.17
CA SER A 146 13.82 18.03 1.28
C SER A 146 12.98 16.81 0.94
N ILE A 147 12.87 16.51 -0.35
CA ILE A 147 12.10 15.38 -0.88
C ILE A 147 12.94 14.13 -1.13
N GLU A 148 14.27 14.21 -1.00
CA GLU A 148 15.14 13.09 -1.37
C GLU A 148 14.89 11.84 -0.52
N ASN A 149 14.72 12.01 0.78
CA ASN A 149 14.44 10.90 1.69
C ASN A 149 13.03 10.34 1.46
N ILE A 150 12.07 11.21 1.14
CA ILE A 150 10.70 10.81 0.79
C ILE A 150 10.74 9.98 -0.49
N ARG A 151 11.44 10.45 -1.53
CA ARG A 151 11.64 9.70 -2.78
C ARG A 151 12.26 8.33 -2.53
N LYS A 152 13.34 8.24 -1.75
CA LYS A 152 13.98 6.95 -1.41
C LYS A 152 13.00 5.97 -0.75
N LYS A 153 12.17 6.46 0.17
CA LYS A 153 11.19 5.64 0.90
C LYS A 153 9.97 5.26 0.05
N THR A 154 9.49 6.16 -0.80
CA THR A 154 8.28 5.91 -1.62
C THR A 154 8.57 5.17 -2.92
N ILE A 155 9.79 5.30 -3.46
CA ILE A 155 10.21 4.64 -4.71
C ILE A 155 10.95 3.32 -4.40
N GLY A 156 11.26 3.07 -3.13
CA GLY A 156 12.01 1.91 -2.67
C GLY A 156 13.49 2.03 -2.96
N THR A 157 14.33 1.68 -1.99
CA THR A 157 15.71 1.28 -2.25
C THR A 157 15.70 -0.09 -2.92
N GLU A 158 16.63 -0.33 -3.84
CA GLU A 158 16.79 -1.54 -4.67
C GLU A 158 16.76 -2.88 -3.90
N ASP A 159 16.92 -2.84 -2.57
CA ASP A 159 17.06 -4.01 -1.70
C ASP A 159 15.74 -4.60 -1.18
N GLU A 160 14.63 -3.84 -1.09
CA GLU A 160 13.38 -4.38 -0.53
C GLU A 160 12.52 -5.14 -1.57
N ILE A 161 12.71 -4.86 -2.87
CA ILE A 161 11.96 -5.52 -3.95
C ILE A 161 12.44 -6.97 -4.17
N LYS A 162 13.69 -7.30 -3.83
CA LYS A 162 14.21 -8.67 -3.96
C LYS A 162 13.59 -9.66 -2.97
N ASN A 163 13.06 -9.19 -1.84
CA ASN A 163 12.54 -10.06 -0.78
C ASN A 163 11.04 -10.36 -0.88
N ASN A 164 10.28 -9.62 -1.70
CA ASN A 164 8.82 -9.81 -1.85
C ASN A 164 8.40 -10.44 -3.21
N SER A 165 9.35 -10.89 -4.03
CA SER A 165 9.07 -11.60 -5.29
C SER A 165 8.80 -13.11 -5.13
N SER A 166 8.55 -13.59 -3.91
CA SER A 166 8.03 -14.94 -3.68
C SER A 166 6.59 -14.84 -3.20
N GLN A 167 5.66 -15.34 -4.03
CA GLN A 167 4.21 -15.47 -3.80
C GLN A 167 3.34 -14.31 -4.31
N SER A 168 3.15 -14.27 -5.63
CA SER A 168 1.82 -13.99 -6.19
C SER A 168 1.66 -14.82 -7.46
N GLU A 169 0.94 -15.94 -7.33
CA GLU A 169 0.41 -16.69 -8.45
C GLU A 169 -0.71 -15.84 -9.08
N ILE A 170 -0.47 -15.31 -10.27
CA ILE A 170 -1.51 -14.74 -11.13
C ILE A 170 -1.77 -15.78 -12.23
N PRO A 171 -3.03 -16.17 -12.48
CA PRO A 171 -3.36 -17.19 -13.48
C PRO A 171 -3.03 -16.72 -14.90
N ASP A 172 -2.46 -17.64 -15.68
CA ASP A 172 -2.27 -17.55 -17.13
C ASP A 172 -3.58 -17.22 -17.86
N ASN A 173 -3.69 -16.01 -18.41
CA ASN A 173 -4.13 -15.75 -19.80
C ASN A 173 -4.31 -14.25 -20.05
N PHE A 174 -3.51 -13.73 -20.99
CA PHE A 174 -3.59 -12.40 -21.62
C PHE A 174 -3.39 -11.17 -20.72
N SER A 175 -2.12 -10.85 -20.46
CA SER A 175 -1.51 -9.56 -20.81
C SER A 175 -0.04 -9.58 -20.41
N GLU A 176 0.86 -9.63 -21.40
CA GLU A 176 2.26 -9.26 -21.18
C GLU A 176 2.33 -7.76 -20.91
N SER A 177 1.92 -7.37 -19.72
CA SER A 177 2.20 -6.05 -19.17
C SER A 177 3.71 -5.97 -18.96
N ILE A 178 4.36 -5.02 -19.63
CA ILE A 178 5.72 -4.60 -19.25
C ILE A 178 5.61 -4.10 -17.80
N ILE A 179 6.10 -4.90 -16.85
CA ILE A 179 6.16 -4.49 -15.45
C ILE A 179 7.32 -3.50 -15.36
N PHE A 180 7.01 -2.20 -15.44
CA PHE A 180 7.97 -1.16 -15.10
C PHE A 180 8.16 -1.21 -13.60
N THR A 181 9.39 -1.48 -13.16
CA THR A 181 9.78 -1.30 -11.77
C THR A 181 9.73 0.19 -11.40
N SER A 182 9.91 0.52 -10.12
CA SER A 182 9.75 1.87 -9.56
C SER A 182 10.64 2.95 -10.20
N GLN A 183 11.63 2.58 -11.02
CA GLN A 183 12.33 3.49 -11.92
C GLN A 183 11.91 3.22 -13.37
N PHE A 184 11.31 4.22 -14.01
CA PHE A 184 11.04 4.13 -15.44
C PHE A 184 12.37 3.99 -16.19
N PRO A 185 12.56 2.94 -16.99
CA PRO A 185 13.80 2.77 -17.73
C PRO A 185 13.97 3.97 -18.66
N THR A 186 15.19 4.49 -18.76
CA THR A 186 15.52 5.38 -19.86
C THR A 186 15.15 4.71 -21.18
N PHE A 187 14.85 5.50 -22.21
CA PHE A 187 14.52 4.93 -23.51
C PHE A 187 15.61 3.96 -24.01
N LYS A 188 16.89 4.27 -23.73
CA LYS A 188 18.04 3.42 -24.06
C LYS A 188 17.99 2.08 -23.31
N THR A 189 17.71 2.08 -22.01
CA THR A 189 17.65 0.84 -21.22
C THR A 189 16.43 0.00 -21.57
N ALA A 190 15.28 0.62 -21.82
CA ALA A 190 14.09 -0.07 -22.32
C ALA A 190 14.36 -0.75 -23.67
N GLU A 191 15.02 -0.03 -24.59
CA GLU A 191 15.44 -0.56 -25.89
C GLU A 191 16.34 -1.80 -25.74
N ILE A 192 17.35 -1.74 -24.85
CA ILE A 192 18.26 -2.87 -24.59
C ILE A 192 17.49 -4.08 -24.04
N LEU A 193 16.61 -3.87 -23.06
CA LEU A 193 15.82 -4.94 -22.44
C LEU A 193 14.89 -5.61 -23.45
N MET A 194 14.20 -4.82 -24.29
CA MET A 194 13.36 -5.34 -25.36
C MET A 194 14.17 -6.16 -26.37
N ILE A 195 15.34 -5.67 -26.79
CA ILE A 195 16.22 -6.39 -27.72
C ILE A 195 16.73 -7.70 -27.09
N LYS A 196 17.13 -7.67 -25.82
CA LYS A 196 17.64 -8.85 -25.10
C LYS A 196 16.56 -9.93 -24.95
N GLU A 197 15.34 -9.53 -24.56
CA GLU A 197 14.22 -10.46 -24.43
C GLU A 197 13.79 -11.04 -25.78
N ALA A 198 13.74 -10.22 -26.84
CA ALA A 198 13.44 -10.70 -28.19
C ALA A 198 14.49 -11.70 -28.70
N LEU A 199 15.78 -11.44 -28.46
CA LEU A 199 16.87 -12.36 -28.82
C LEU A 199 16.76 -13.66 -28.04
N LYS A 200 16.47 -13.61 -26.74
CA LYS A 200 16.29 -14.78 -25.88
C LYS A 200 15.16 -15.68 -26.38
N ARG A 201 13.99 -15.13 -26.67
CA ARG A 201 12.83 -15.87 -27.19
C ARG A 201 13.05 -16.44 -28.59
N SER A 202 13.91 -15.80 -29.37
CA SER A 202 14.27 -16.24 -30.73
C SER A 202 15.49 -17.17 -30.79
N GLU A 203 16.05 -17.61 -29.66
CA GLU A 203 17.31 -18.38 -29.61
C GLU A 203 18.45 -17.70 -30.41
N ASN A 204 18.59 -16.39 -30.24
CA ASN A 204 19.56 -15.53 -30.93
C ASN A 204 19.37 -15.41 -32.46
N ASN A 205 18.22 -15.84 -33.00
CA ASN A 205 17.87 -15.63 -34.40
C ASN A 205 17.39 -14.18 -34.65
N GLN A 206 18.30 -13.35 -35.17
CA GLN A 206 18.04 -11.93 -35.43
C GLN A 206 16.86 -11.65 -36.39
N THR A 207 16.52 -12.58 -37.29
CA THR A 207 15.37 -12.39 -38.19
C THR A 207 14.05 -12.52 -37.43
N ILE A 208 13.96 -13.52 -36.56
CA ILE A 208 12.78 -13.77 -35.72
C ILE A 208 12.68 -12.70 -34.62
N ALA A 209 13.80 -12.34 -33.98
CA ALA A 209 13.82 -11.24 -33.00
C ALA A 209 13.37 -9.90 -33.58
N ALA A 210 13.79 -9.57 -34.81
CA ALA A 210 13.37 -8.34 -35.47
C ALA A 210 11.86 -8.33 -35.76
N GLN A 211 11.31 -9.48 -36.15
CA GLN A 211 9.88 -9.66 -36.35
C GLN A 211 9.08 -9.52 -35.05
N LEU A 212 9.57 -10.10 -33.94
CA LEU A 212 8.97 -9.96 -32.61
C LEU A 212 8.93 -8.49 -32.13
N LEU A 213 9.94 -7.70 -32.49
CA LEU A 213 10.04 -6.28 -32.16
C LEU A 213 9.34 -5.36 -33.16
N GLY A 214 8.76 -5.90 -34.25
CA GLY A 214 8.10 -5.10 -35.28
C GLY A 214 9.05 -4.20 -36.09
N ILE A 215 10.34 -4.54 -36.19
CA ILE A 215 11.35 -3.77 -36.92
C ILE A 215 12.03 -4.61 -38.01
N THR A 216 12.74 -3.95 -38.94
CA THR A 216 13.50 -4.67 -39.96
C THR A 216 14.77 -5.31 -39.38
N ARG A 217 15.21 -6.44 -39.94
CA ARG A 217 16.48 -7.12 -39.55
C ARG A 217 17.68 -6.16 -39.60
N ARG A 218 17.73 -5.27 -40.61
CA ARG A 218 18.79 -4.26 -40.74
C ARG A 218 18.74 -3.23 -39.61
N ALA A 219 17.55 -2.79 -39.19
CA ALA A 219 17.40 -1.87 -38.07
C ALA A 219 17.82 -2.51 -36.73
N LEU A 220 17.45 -3.78 -36.51
CA LEU A 220 17.89 -4.52 -35.31
C LEU A 220 19.42 -4.67 -35.28
N ASN A 221 20.03 -5.09 -36.39
CA ASN A 221 21.49 -5.25 -36.48
C ASN A 221 22.23 -3.93 -36.20
N ASN A 222 21.77 -2.81 -36.78
CA ASN A 222 22.36 -1.49 -36.52
C ASN A 222 22.25 -1.08 -35.03
N ARG A 223 21.14 -1.41 -34.35
CA ARG A 223 20.96 -1.14 -32.92
C ARG A 223 21.89 -2.00 -32.07
N ILE A 224 22.01 -3.30 -32.38
CA ILE A 224 22.92 -4.22 -31.68
C ILE A 224 24.38 -3.77 -31.83
N GLN A 225 24.82 -3.39 -33.04
CA GLN A 225 26.19 -2.93 -33.27
C GLN A 225 26.50 -1.65 -32.48
N ARG A 226 25.60 -0.66 -32.52
CA ARG A 226 25.74 0.57 -31.73
C ARG A 226 25.80 0.33 -30.22
N LEU A 227 25.15 -0.73 -29.73
CA LEU A 227 25.19 -1.11 -28.32
C LEU A 227 26.52 -1.80 -27.97
N LYS A 228 27.02 -2.69 -28.84
CA LYS A 228 28.33 -3.34 -28.68
C LYS A 228 29.50 -2.35 -28.70
N ASP A 229 29.44 -1.35 -29.58
CA ASP A 229 30.50 -0.32 -29.68
C ASP A 229 30.59 0.58 -28.44
N LYS A 230 29.48 0.76 -27.72
CA LYS A 230 29.41 1.64 -26.54
C LYS A 230 29.61 0.90 -25.23
N GLU A 231 29.19 -0.36 -25.15
CA GLU A 231 29.18 -1.17 -23.93
C GLU A 231 29.43 -2.65 -24.32
N PRO A 232 30.70 -3.11 -24.37
CA PRO A 232 31.07 -4.40 -24.95
C PRO A 232 30.49 -5.63 -24.22
N ASN A 233 30.07 -5.49 -22.96
CA ASN A 233 29.65 -6.60 -22.11
C ASN A 233 28.12 -6.79 -22.00
N ILE A 234 27.30 -6.13 -22.84
CA ILE A 234 25.81 -6.21 -22.72
C ILE A 234 25.25 -7.59 -23.14
N PHE A 235 25.93 -8.28 -24.06
CA PHE A 235 25.43 -9.49 -24.74
C PHE A 235 26.32 -10.72 -24.55
N GLU A 236 27.27 -10.69 -23.61
CA GLU A 236 27.89 -11.90 -23.05
C GLU A 236 26.93 -12.57 -22.06
#